data_AF-A0A2S2Q9N5-F1
#
_entry.id   AF-A0A2S2Q9N5-F1
#
_cell.length_a   1.000
_cell.length_b   1.000
_cell.length_c   1.000
_cell.angle_alpha   90.00
_cell.angle_beta   90.00
_cell.angle_gamma   90.00
#
_symmetry.space_group_name_H-M   'P 1'
#
loop_
_entity.id
_entity.type
_entity.pdbx_description
1 polymer ?
#
loop_
_entity_poly.entity_id
_entity_poly.type
_entity_poly.pdbx_seq_one_letter_code
_entity_poly.pdbx_strand_id
1 'polypeptide(L)'
;MRALFGLLYIAGMMKSNHLNLSDLWSNDGLSPEYFRAVMSKTRFYLLLRALRFDNINTRSERKKFDKLAPIRTIFDEFVDRCKLNYTVGEYCTIDEILEGFRGKCNFRQYIPNKPNKYGIKIFSLVDAHLFYTTNIEVYVGKQPNGPYNQDISASSIVKRMISPISKTGRNLSIDNRFTSVPLAVDLLQNHKITMVGTIRKNKREIPPIFLDTKKREVNSSKFGYSKECLLVSYVPKKNKNVLMLSIMHKH
;
A
#
# COMPACT_ATOMS: atom_id res chain seq x y z
N MET A 1 -20.67 1.91 20.32
CA MET A 1 -19.62 1.81 19.29
C MET A 1 -18.45 0.91 19.71
N ARG A 2 -17.79 1.12 20.85
CA ARG A 2 -16.66 0.27 21.30
C ARG A 2 -16.99 -1.23 21.34
N ALA A 3 -18.15 -1.60 21.89
CA ALA A 3 -18.62 -2.99 21.90
C ALA A 3 -18.76 -3.63 20.50
N LEU A 4 -19.21 -2.86 19.49
CA LEU A 4 -19.32 -3.34 18.11
C LEU A 4 -17.94 -3.69 17.55
N PHE A 5 -16.97 -2.78 17.72
CA PHE A 5 -15.59 -3.01 17.28
C PHE A 5 -14.93 -4.15 18.06
N GLY A 6 -15.21 -4.27 19.36
CA GLY A 6 -14.76 -5.40 20.17
C GLY A 6 -15.21 -6.74 19.57
N LEU A 7 -16.48 -6.87 19.20
CA LEU A 7 -16.98 -8.08 18.54
C LEU A 7 -16.36 -8.32 17.16
N LEU A 8 -16.09 -7.27 16.38
CA LEU A 8 -15.40 -7.40 15.09
C LEU A 8 -13.95 -7.88 15.26
N TYR A 9 -13.23 -7.37 16.26
CA TYR A 9 -11.88 -7.84 16.60
C TYR A 9 -11.87 -9.29 17.02
N ILE A 10 -12.81 -9.70 17.88
CA ILE A 10 -12.91 -11.09 18.32
C ILE A 10 -13.24 -12.02 17.14
N ALA A 11 -14.19 -11.64 16.29
CA ALA A 11 -14.51 -12.43 15.09
C ALA A 11 -13.29 -12.60 14.16
N GLY A 12 -12.46 -11.56 14.03
CA GLY A 12 -11.20 -11.62 13.28
C GLY A 12 -10.17 -12.54 13.93
N MET A 13 -9.96 -12.43 15.24
CA MET A 13 -9.04 -13.26 16.02
C MET A 13 -9.38 -14.76 15.90
N MET A 14 -10.67 -15.08 15.92
CA MET A 14 -11.18 -16.45 15.77
C MET A 14 -11.15 -16.98 14.33
N LYS A 15 -10.77 -16.17 13.34
CA LYS A 15 -10.90 -16.47 11.90
C LYS A 15 -12.35 -16.81 11.49
N SER A 16 -13.32 -16.20 12.16
CA SER A 16 -14.76 -16.40 11.93
C SER A 16 -15.39 -15.31 11.05
N ASN A 17 -14.57 -14.49 10.41
CA ASN A 17 -14.97 -13.35 9.58
C ASN A 17 -15.78 -13.75 8.32
N HIS A 18 -15.80 -15.03 7.97
CA HIS A 18 -16.61 -15.59 6.88
C HIS A 18 -17.76 -16.49 7.35
N LEU A 19 -17.94 -16.68 8.67
CA LEU A 19 -19.09 -17.44 9.19
C LEU A 19 -20.38 -16.63 9.07
N ASN A 20 -21.51 -17.32 8.98
CA ASN A 20 -22.78 -16.63 9.02
C ASN A 20 -22.97 -16.00 10.39
N LEU A 21 -23.59 -14.81 10.40
CA LEU A 21 -23.88 -14.12 11.65
C LEU A 21 -24.79 -14.96 12.58
N SER A 22 -25.61 -15.84 12.01
CA SER A 22 -26.42 -16.80 12.78
C SER A 22 -25.56 -17.74 13.60
N ASP A 23 -24.45 -18.24 13.05
CA ASP A 23 -23.57 -19.22 13.68
C ASP A 23 -22.77 -18.56 14.81
N LEU A 24 -22.43 -17.27 14.68
CA LEU A 24 -21.77 -16.51 15.75
C LEU A 24 -22.71 -16.21 16.93
N TRP A 25 -24.02 -16.24 16.72
CA TRP A 25 -25.05 -15.92 17.72
C TRP A 25 -25.95 -17.11 18.07
N SER A 26 -25.68 -18.34 17.60
CA SER A 26 -26.48 -19.51 17.98
C SER A 26 -26.26 -19.86 19.44
N ASN A 27 -27.21 -20.58 20.04
CA ASN A 27 -27.16 -21.04 21.44
C ASN A 27 -27.12 -22.57 21.49
N ASP A 28 -26.26 -23.14 20.64
CA ASP A 28 -26.10 -24.59 20.41
C ASP A 28 -24.92 -25.19 21.21
N GLY A 29 -24.24 -24.38 22.03
CA GLY A 29 -23.04 -24.77 22.77
C GLY A 29 -21.74 -24.68 21.97
N LEU A 30 -21.79 -24.38 20.67
CA LEU A 30 -20.61 -24.22 19.81
C LEU A 30 -20.20 -22.76 19.65
N SER A 31 -21.17 -21.84 19.68
CA SER A 31 -20.91 -20.41 19.51
C SER A 31 -20.44 -19.75 20.80
N PRO A 32 -19.41 -18.90 20.74
CA PRO A 32 -18.93 -18.22 21.92
C PRO A 32 -19.99 -17.31 22.54
N GLU A 33 -20.21 -17.48 23.84
CA GLU A 33 -21.27 -16.80 24.58
C GLU A 33 -21.12 -15.28 24.58
N TYR A 34 -19.89 -14.76 24.49
CA TYR A 34 -19.62 -13.33 24.53
C TYR A 34 -20.26 -12.55 23.36
N PHE A 35 -20.53 -13.17 22.21
CA PHE A 35 -21.27 -12.48 21.14
C PHE A 35 -22.69 -12.13 21.60
N ARG A 36 -23.38 -13.09 22.23
CA ARG A 36 -24.73 -12.90 22.80
C ARG A 36 -24.72 -12.02 24.04
N ALA A 37 -23.72 -12.18 24.90
CA ALA A 37 -23.59 -11.40 26.13
C ALA A 37 -23.31 -9.91 25.88
N VAL A 38 -22.59 -9.56 24.80
CA VAL A 38 -22.25 -8.16 24.50
C VAL A 38 -23.39 -7.41 23.82
N MET A 39 -24.05 -8.01 22.82
CA MET A 39 -25.26 -7.43 22.20
C MET A 39 -26.07 -8.47 21.42
N SER A 40 -27.35 -8.22 21.20
CA SER A 40 -28.16 -9.09 20.34
C SER A 40 -27.70 -9.08 18.88
N LYS A 41 -27.91 -10.18 18.17
CA LYS A 41 -27.65 -10.32 16.72
C LYS A 41 -28.29 -9.18 15.92
N THR A 42 -29.56 -8.88 16.23
CA THR A 42 -30.33 -7.83 15.58
C THR A 42 -29.69 -6.45 15.80
N ARG A 43 -29.23 -6.15 17.02
CA ARG A 43 -28.52 -4.91 17.35
C ARG A 43 -27.22 -4.80 16.55
N PHE A 44 -26.40 -5.86 16.54
CA PHE A 44 -25.14 -5.90 15.81
C PHE A 44 -25.35 -5.64 14.31
N TYR A 45 -26.29 -6.36 13.69
CA TYR A 45 -26.62 -6.22 12.28
C TYR A 45 -27.14 -4.82 11.92
N LEU A 46 -28.03 -4.26 12.75
CA LEU A 46 -28.55 -2.91 12.56
C LEU A 46 -27.43 -1.87 12.60
N LEU A 47 -26.51 -1.97 13.58
CA LEU A 47 -25.38 -1.06 13.71
C LEU A 47 -24.44 -1.13 12.51
N LEU A 48 -24.10 -2.34 12.03
CA LEU A 48 -23.27 -2.51 10.83
C LEU A 48 -23.90 -1.86 9.58
N ARG A 49 -25.22 -1.99 9.41
CA ARG A 49 -25.94 -1.38 8.28
C ARG A 49 -26.05 0.14 8.38
N ALA A 50 -26.13 0.66 9.59
CA ALA A 50 -26.31 2.09 9.86
C ALA A 50 -24.99 2.86 10.00
N LEU A 51 -23.84 2.19 10.08
CA LEU A 51 -22.54 2.84 10.27
C LEU A 51 -22.20 3.79 9.12
N ARG A 52 -21.91 5.05 9.44
CA ARG A 52 -21.49 6.11 8.50
C ARG A 52 -20.30 6.85 9.08
N PHE A 53 -19.45 7.37 8.20
CA PHE A 53 -18.20 8.07 8.56
C PHE A 53 -18.16 9.51 8.05
N ASP A 54 -19.30 10.05 7.66
CA ASP A 54 -19.41 11.40 7.12
C ASP A 54 -20.80 12.00 7.32
N ASN A 55 -20.89 13.31 7.13
CA ASN A 55 -22.16 14.04 7.15
C ASN A 55 -22.83 13.95 5.76
N ILE A 56 -24.05 13.41 5.73
CA ILE A 56 -24.83 13.24 4.50
C ILE A 56 -25.21 14.58 3.86
N ASN A 57 -25.46 15.62 4.66
CA ASN A 57 -25.92 16.93 4.18
C ASN A 57 -24.85 17.64 3.34
N THR A 58 -23.57 17.36 3.58
CA THR A 58 -22.44 17.96 2.82
C THR A 58 -21.81 17.00 1.81
N ARG A 59 -22.24 15.72 1.80
CA ARG A 59 -21.61 14.67 0.99
C ARG A 59 -21.69 14.94 -0.51
N SER A 60 -22.82 15.44 -0.99
CA SER A 60 -23.04 15.70 -2.43
C SER A 60 -22.04 16.71 -2.98
N GLU A 61 -21.77 17.79 -2.23
CA GLU A 61 -20.78 18.80 -2.60
C GLU A 61 -19.35 18.24 -2.55
N ARG A 62 -18.98 17.53 -1.48
CA ARG A 62 -17.63 16.95 -1.34
C ARG A 62 -17.32 15.92 -2.44
N LYS A 63 -18.31 15.13 -2.86
CA LYS A 63 -18.16 14.16 -3.96
C LYS A 63 -17.84 14.79 -5.31
N LYS A 64 -18.13 16.09 -5.51
CA LYS A 64 -17.82 16.78 -6.76
C LYS A 64 -16.31 16.84 -7.01
N PHE A 65 -15.48 16.79 -5.96
CA PHE A 65 -14.02 16.87 -6.04
C PHE A 65 -13.27 15.76 -5.30
N ASP A 66 -13.96 14.89 -4.54
CA ASP A 66 -13.35 13.76 -3.83
C ASP A 66 -14.17 12.48 -3.92
N LYS A 67 -13.67 11.48 -4.64
CA LYS A 67 -14.25 10.12 -4.68
C LYS A 67 -14.19 9.41 -3.34
N LEU A 68 -13.27 9.78 -2.45
CA LEU A 68 -13.12 9.19 -1.10
C LEU A 68 -13.96 9.91 -0.03
N ALA A 69 -14.75 10.93 -0.42
CA ALA A 69 -15.53 11.77 0.49
C ALA A 69 -16.27 11.01 1.61
N PRO A 70 -16.92 9.84 1.39
CA PRO A 70 -17.65 9.14 2.45
C PRO A 70 -16.80 8.66 3.64
N ILE A 71 -15.48 8.56 3.49
CA ILE A 71 -14.55 8.13 4.56
C ILE A 71 -13.35 9.06 4.74
N ARG A 72 -13.24 10.13 3.95
CA ARG A 72 -12.09 11.04 3.90
C ARG A 72 -11.60 11.46 5.29
N THR A 73 -12.50 12.03 6.10
CA THR A 73 -12.13 12.58 7.41
C THR A 73 -11.55 11.52 8.34
N ILE A 74 -12.26 10.41 8.57
CA ILE A 74 -11.77 9.37 9.48
C ILE A 74 -10.52 8.67 8.94
N PHE A 75 -10.40 8.55 7.60
CA PHE A 75 -9.25 7.92 6.97
C PHE A 75 -7.99 8.78 7.15
N ASP A 76 -8.08 10.08 6.88
CA ASP A 76 -6.96 11.00 7.06
C ASP A 76 -6.56 11.08 8.54
N GLU A 77 -7.54 11.17 9.46
CA GLU A 77 -7.28 11.12 10.90
C GLU A 77 -6.56 9.83 11.33
N PHE A 78 -7.00 8.68 10.82
CA PHE A 78 -6.35 7.39 11.09
C PHE A 78 -4.90 7.37 10.60
N VAL A 79 -4.67 7.81 9.36
CA VAL A 79 -3.33 7.86 8.76
C VAL A 79 -2.43 8.83 9.52
N ASP A 80 -2.95 9.97 9.97
CA ASP A 80 -2.17 10.93 10.76
C ASP A 80 -1.82 10.36 12.14
N ARG A 81 -2.72 9.60 12.77
CA ARG A 81 -2.38 8.84 13.99
C ARG A 81 -1.29 7.79 13.72
N CYS A 82 -1.29 7.11 12.57
CA CYS A 82 -0.23 6.17 12.22
C CYS A 82 1.14 6.86 12.15
N LYS A 83 1.21 8.06 11.55
CA LYS A 83 2.45 8.86 11.45
C LYS A 83 2.95 9.35 12.81
N LEU A 84 2.04 9.80 13.68
CA LEU A 84 2.40 10.45 14.95
C LEU A 84 2.86 9.47 16.03
N ASN A 85 2.33 8.25 16.05
CA ASN A 85 2.52 7.34 17.19
C ASN A 85 3.74 6.42 17.07
N TYR A 86 4.49 6.46 15.96
CA TYR A 86 5.63 5.58 15.77
C TYR A 86 6.66 6.18 14.82
N THR A 87 7.94 6.13 15.24
CA THR A 87 9.07 6.49 14.39
C THR A 87 9.63 5.24 13.74
N VAL A 88 9.52 5.14 12.41
CA VAL A 88 10.02 4.00 11.65
C VAL A 88 11.55 3.89 11.67
N GLY A 89 12.07 2.68 11.54
CA GLY A 89 13.50 2.38 11.49
C GLY A 89 14.21 2.91 10.24
N GLU A 90 15.45 2.46 10.05
CA GLU A 90 16.30 2.90 8.93
C GLU A 90 15.76 2.45 7.56
N TYR A 91 15.14 1.26 7.51
CA TYR A 91 14.68 0.62 6.29
C TYR A 91 13.15 0.62 6.21
N CYS A 92 12.63 1.21 5.14
CA CYS A 92 11.21 1.24 4.84
C CYS A 92 10.91 0.60 3.49
N THR A 93 9.68 0.14 3.29
CA THR A 93 9.21 -0.37 2.01
C THR A 93 7.88 0.29 1.61
N ILE A 94 7.70 0.52 0.31
CA ILE A 94 6.39 0.87 -0.25
C ILE A 94 5.91 -0.28 -1.11
N ASP A 95 4.71 -0.77 -0.81
CA ASP A 95 4.04 -1.78 -1.61
C ASP A 95 2.53 -1.52 -1.65
N GLU A 96 1.83 -2.36 -2.40
CA GLU A 96 0.40 -2.31 -2.65
C GLU A 96 -0.37 -3.49 -2.05
N ILE A 97 -1.40 -3.13 -1.29
CA ILE A 97 -2.42 -4.01 -0.74
C ILE A 97 -3.68 -3.93 -1.61
N LEU A 98 -4.36 -5.06 -1.77
CA LEU A 98 -5.66 -5.10 -2.45
C LEU A 98 -6.70 -5.65 -1.47
N GLU A 99 -7.51 -4.75 -0.92
CA GLU A 99 -8.57 -5.11 0.02
C GLU A 99 -9.77 -5.66 -0.76
N GLY A 100 -10.13 -6.92 -0.50
CA GLY A 100 -11.09 -7.66 -1.30
C GLY A 100 -12.48 -7.03 -1.28
N PHE A 101 -12.98 -6.58 -2.43
CA PHE A 101 -14.30 -5.95 -2.51
C PHE A 101 -14.92 -6.13 -3.89
N ARG A 102 -16.12 -6.71 -3.94
CA ARG A 102 -16.88 -6.95 -5.18
C ARG A 102 -18.12 -6.08 -5.35
N GLY A 103 -18.45 -5.25 -4.36
CA GLY A 103 -19.57 -4.32 -4.48
C GLY A 103 -19.32 -3.22 -5.52
N LYS A 104 -20.33 -2.39 -5.75
CA LYS A 104 -20.24 -1.23 -6.64
C LYS A 104 -19.37 -0.16 -6.00
N CYS A 105 -18.19 0.07 -6.56
CA CYS A 105 -17.28 1.15 -6.18
C CYS A 105 -16.55 1.66 -7.42
N ASN A 106 -16.53 2.99 -7.60
CA ASN A 106 -16.02 3.64 -8.81
C ASN A 106 -14.50 3.50 -9.00
N PHE A 107 -13.78 3.10 -7.95
CA PHE A 107 -12.32 2.95 -7.97
C PHE A 107 -11.86 1.53 -7.64
N ARG A 108 -12.78 0.55 -7.67
CA ARG A 108 -12.43 -0.87 -7.57
C ARG A 108 -11.46 -1.25 -8.69
N GLN A 109 -10.37 -1.90 -8.32
CA GLN A 109 -9.34 -2.39 -9.22
C GLN A 109 -9.51 -3.89 -9.49
N TYR A 110 -9.07 -4.32 -10.67
CA TYR A 110 -8.88 -5.72 -11.03
C TYR A 110 -7.38 -6.01 -11.15
N ILE A 111 -6.84 -6.91 -10.34
CA ILE A 111 -5.43 -7.32 -10.35
C ILE A 111 -5.38 -8.85 -10.45
N PRO A 112 -5.15 -9.40 -11.66
CA PRO A 112 -5.23 -10.85 -11.92
C PRO A 112 -4.37 -11.73 -11.01
N ASN A 113 -3.20 -11.21 -10.62
CA ASN A 113 -2.18 -11.96 -9.89
C ASN A 113 -2.35 -11.92 -8.37
N LYS A 114 -3.35 -11.20 -7.83
CA LYS A 114 -3.64 -11.20 -6.38
C LYS A 114 -4.70 -12.27 -6.07
N PRO A 115 -4.66 -12.92 -4.88
CA PRO A 115 -5.64 -13.94 -4.49
C PRO A 115 -7.08 -13.47 -4.63
N ASN A 116 -7.38 -12.28 -4.09
CA ASN A 116 -8.60 -11.56 -4.36
C ASN A 116 -8.40 -10.66 -5.58
N LYS A 117 -8.91 -11.06 -6.75
CA LYS A 117 -8.66 -10.31 -7.99
C LYS A 117 -9.36 -8.95 -8.06
N TYR A 118 -10.43 -8.74 -7.29
CA TYR A 118 -11.20 -7.49 -7.27
C TYR A 118 -11.17 -6.85 -5.90
N GLY A 119 -10.84 -5.56 -5.83
CA GLY A 119 -10.75 -4.87 -4.54
C GLY A 119 -10.42 -3.40 -4.62
N ILE A 120 -10.22 -2.80 -3.46
CA ILE A 120 -9.73 -1.43 -3.31
C ILE A 120 -8.21 -1.50 -3.20
N LYS A 121 -7.50 -0.86 -4.12
CA LYS A 121 -6.04 -0.81 -4.11
C LYS A 121 -5.59 0.26 -3.11
N ILE A 122 -4.64 -0.09 -2.26
CA ILE A 122 -4.10 0.77 -1.20
C ILE A 122 -2.57 0.70 -1.27
N PHE A 123 -1.90 1.84 -1.21
CA PHE A 123 -0.44 1.91 -1.04
C PHE A 123 -0.11 2.08 0.44
N SER A 124 0.93 1.40 0.92
CA SER A 124 1.36 1.46 2.32
C SER A 124 2.88 1.66 2.40
N LEU A 125 3.32 2.63 3.21
CA LEU A 125 4.71 2.79 3.64
C LEU A 125 4.88 2.06 4.97
N VAL A 126 5.77 1.08 5.00
CA VAL A 126 5.92 0.14 6.11
C VAL A 126 7.37 0.06 6.58
N ASP A 127 7.58 -0.02 7.89
CA ASP A 127 8.87 -0.36 8.50
C ASP A 127 9.27 -1.80 8.13
N ALA A 128 10.47 -1.98 7.57
CA ALA A 128 10.90 -3.28 7.06
C ALA A 128 11.22 -4.31 8.17
N HIS A 129 11.50 -3.86 9.39
CA HIS A 129 11.86 -4.72 10.52
C HIS A 129 10.68 -4.99 11.44
N LEU A 130 9.92 -3.96 11.78
CA LEU A 130 8.82 -4.03 12.74
C LEU A 130 7.43 -4.08 12.09
N PHE A 131 7.37 -4.06 10.76
CA PHE A 131 6.14 -4.20 9.96
C PHE A 131 5.07 -3.15 10.27
N TYR A 132 5.46 -2.05 10.91
CA TYR A 132 4.55 -0.97 11.25
C TYR A 132 4.23 -0.12 10.03
N THR A 133 2.94 0.10 9.76
CA THR A 133 2.49 0.96 8.65
C THR A 133 2.42 2.41 9.09
N THR A 134 3.29 3.26 8.55
CA THR A 134 3.36 4.68 8.92
C THR A 134 2.53 5.58 8.03
N ASN A 135 2.35 5.23 6.74
CA ASN A 135 1.56 6.03 5.80
C ASN A 135 0.75 5.15 4.86
N ILE A 136 -0.44 5.61 4.48
CA ILE A 136 -1.39 4.85 3.67
C ILE A 136 -2.09 5.79 2.69
N GLU A 137 -2.22 5.38 1.43
CA GLU A 137 -2.98 6.12 0.41
C GLU A 137 -3.90 5.17 -0.37
N VAL A 138 -5.20 5.49 -0.41
CA VAL A 138 -6.17 4.73 -1.23
C VAL A 138 -6.06 5.16 -2.68
N TYR A 139 -5.86 4.21 -3.59
CA TYR A 139 -5.86 4.48 -5.02
C TYR A 139 -7.30 4.63 -5.54
N VAL A 140 -7.69 5.88 -5.79
CA VAL A 140 -9.02 6.25 -6.30
C VAL A 140 -9.07 6.54 -7.80
N GLY A 141 -7.95 6.30 -8.51
CA GLY A 141 -7.76 6.70 -9.90
C GLY A 141 -7.78 8.22 -10.07
N LYS A 142 -8.13 8.68 -11.28
CA LYS A 142 -8.24 10.13 -11.56
C LYS A 142 -9.37 10.74 -10.73
N GLN A 143 -9.06 11.74 -9.93
CA GLN A 143 -10.04 12.52 -9.17
C GLN A 143 -10.66 13.62 -10.06
N PRO A 144 -11.86 14.11 -9.74
CA PRO A 144 -12.38 15.32 -10.38
C PRO A 144 -11.52 16.53 -10.05
N ASN A 145 -11.67 17.62 -10.80
CA ASN A 145 -10.94 18.86 -10.54
C ASN A 145 -11.20 19.35 -9.10
N GLY A 146 -10.12 19.71 -8.41
CA GLY A 146 -10.15 20.14 -7.01
C GLY A 146 -8.89 19.72 -6.26
N PRO A 147 -8.86 19.91 -4.92
CA PRO A 147 -7.66 19.74 -4.11
C PRO A 147 -7.12 18.30 -4.07
N TYR A 148 -7.97 17.30 -4.33
CA TYR A 148 -7.57 15.88 -4.36
C TYR A 148 -7.14 15.40 -5.75
N ASN A 149 -7.18 16.26 -6.78
CA ASN A 149 -6.70 15.94 -8.12
C ASN A 149 -5.17 15.97 -8.17
N GLN A 150 -4.55 14.87 -7.75
CA GLN A 150 -3.11 14.72 -7.69
C GLN A 150 -2.61 13.82 -8.83
N ASP A 151 -1.34 14.02 -9.22
CA ASP A 151 -0.70 13.17 -10.22
C ASP A 151 -0.64 11.71 -9.74
N ILE A 152 -1.09 10.80 -10.58
CA ILE A 152 -1.16 9.36 -10.33
C ILE A 152 0.05 8.60 -10.89
N SER A 153 1.06 9.31 -11.40
CA SER A 153 2.33 8.72 -11.80
C SER A 153 3.00 8.00 -10.63
N ALA A 154 3.73 6.93 -10.93
CA ALA A 154 4.38 6.13 -9.90
C ALA A 154 5.38 6.96 -9.06
N SER A 155 6.09 7.91 -9.69
CA SER A 155 7.01 8.83 -9.02
C SER A 155 6.26 9.77 -8.05
N SER A 156 5.12 10.34 -8.47
CA SER A 156 4.34 11.22 -7.62
C SER A 156 3.72 10.49 -6.43
N ILE A 157 3.24 9.26 -6.63
CA ILE A 157 2.74 8.40 -5.54
C ILE A 157 3.86 8.15 -4.52
N VAL A 158 5.05 7.73 -4.96
CA VAL A 158 6.18 7.49 -4.04
C VAL A 158 6.48 8.76 -3.23
N LYS A 159 6.58 9.92 -3.88
CA LYS A 159 6.85 11.20 -3.21
C LYS A 159 5.83 11.58 -2.14
N ARG A 160 4.54 11.30 -2.35
CA ARG A 160 3.52 11.51 -1.32
C ARG A 160 3.65 10.50 -0.18
N MET A 161 3.88 9.24 -0.53
CA MET A 161 4.00 8.16 0.44
C MET A 161 5.19 8.38 1.39
N ILE A 162 6.33 8.86 0.88
CA ILE A 162 7.54 9.12 1.70
C ILE A 162 7.47 10.41 2.52
N SER A 163 6.40 11.21 2.44
CA SER A 163 6.32 12.48 3.16
C SER A 163 6.69 12.40 4.65
N PRO A 164 6.34 11.34 5.42
CA PRO A 164 6.71 11.26 6.84
C PRO A 164 8.20 10.94 7.09
N ILE A 165 8.90 10.41 6.07
CA ILE A 165 10.32 10.02 6.17
C ILE A 165 11.24 10.89 5.29
N SER A 166 10.69 11.90 4.62
CA SER A 166 11.47 12.82 3.80
C SER A 166 12.47 13.59 4.66
N LYS A 167 13.69 13.75 4.14
CA LYS A 167 14.85 14.42 4.74
C LYS A 167 15.45 13.70 5.96
N THR A 168 15.16 12.42 6.15
CA THR A 168 15.58 11.69 7.35
C THR A 168 16.79 10.78 7.18
N GLY A 169 17.28 10.53 5.96
CA GLY A 169 18.42 9.64 5.71
C GLY A 169 18.06 8.16 5.63
N ARG A 170 16.77 7.81 5.63
CA ARG A 170 16.30 6.41 5.55
C ARG A 170 16.50 5.78 4.17
N ASN A 171 16.51 4.46 4.14
CA ASN A 171 16.49 3.65 2.92
C ASN A 171 15.07 3.20 2.57
N LEU A 172 14.75 3.24 1.28
CA LEU A 172 13.46 2.85 0.74
C LEU A 172 13.61 1.68 -0.25
N SER A 173 12.97 0.57 0.06
CA SER A 173 12.80 -0.56 -0.86
C SER A 173 11.48 -0.42 -1.64
N ILE A 174 11.52 -0.53 -2.98
CA ILE A 174 10.32 -0.44 -3.83
C ILE A 174 10.32 -1.44 -4.99
N ASP A 175 9.11 -1.77 -5.47
CA ASP A 175 8.90 -2.59 -6.68
C ASP A 175 9.33 -1.87 -7.98
N ASN A 176 9.55 -2.66 -9.03
CA ASN A 176 9.78 -2.23 -10.40
C ASN A 176 8.69 -1.35 -11.00
N ARG A 177 7.45 -1.40 -10.51
CA ARG A 177 6.40 -0.47 -10.93
C ARG A 177 6.76 0.96 -10.58
N PHE A 178 7.45 1.16 -9.47
CA PHE A 178 7.79 2.48 -8.94
C PHE A 178 9.21 2.92 -9.30
N THR A 179 10.12 1.96 -9.51
CA THR A 179 11.54 2.24 -9.75
C THR A 179 11.82 2.90 -11.10
N SER A 180 12.54 4.02 -11.07
CA SER A 180 13.16 4.69 -12.23
C SER A 180 14.41 5.47 -11.80
N VAL A 181 15.32 5.71 -12.76
CA VAL A 181 16.52 6.51 -12.49
C VAL A 181 16.18 7.96 -12.10
N PRO A 182 15.26 8.68 -12.78
CA PRO A 182 14.90 10.03 -12.37
C PRO A 182 14.31 10.10 -10.95
N LEU A 183 13.49 9.11 -10.56
CA LEU A 183 12.95 9.06 -9.20
C LEU A 183 14.07 8.82 -8.18
N ALA A 184 15.01 7.92 -8.47
CA ALA A 184 16.11 7.64 -7.55
C ALA A 184 16.95 8.90 -7.27
N VAL A 185 17.33 9.63 -8.32
CA VAL A 185 18.07 10.90 -8.21
C VAL A 185 17.29 11.94 -7.40
N ASP A 186 15.99 12.10 -7.67
CA ASP A 186 15.10 13.03 -6.96
C ASP A 186 14.98 12.69 -5.47
N LEU A 187 14.84 11.40 -5.14
CA LEU A 187 14.81 10.92 -3.74
C LEU A 187 16.11 11.21 -3.00
N LEU A 188 17.26 11.04 -3.67
CA LEU A 188 18.57 11.32 -3.09
C LEU A 188 18.75 12.81 -2.83
N GLN A 189 18.57 13.64 -3.86
CA GLN A 189 18.91 15.05 -3.86
C GLN A 189 17.90 15.90 -3.06
N ASN A 190 16.60 15.66 -3.24
CA ASN A 190 15.55 16.52 -2.67
C ASN A 190 14.94 15.97 -1.38
N HIS A 191 15.05 14.66 -1.16
CA HIS A 191 14.42 13.99 -0.01
C HIS A 191 15.40 13.31 0.94
N LYS A 192 16.73 13.32 0.71
CA LYS A 192 17.72 12.62 1.54
C LYS A 192 17.27 11.19 1.87
N ILE A 193 16.76 10.48 0.87
CA ILE A 193 16.32 9.09 0.97
C ILE A 193 17.15 8.27 -0.01
N THR A 194 17.75 7.19 0.48
CA THR A 194 18.34 6.19 -0.41
C THR A 194 17.27 5.20 -0.85
N MET A 195 17.47 4.54 -1.98
CA MET A 195 16.49 3.67 -2.60
C MET A 195 17.15 2.43 -3.15
N VAL A 196 16.50 1.29 -2.99
CA VAL A 196 16.82 0.03 -3.65
C VAL A 196 15.55 -0.52 -4.29
N GLY A 197 15.63 -0.97 -5.53
CA GLY A 197 14.47 -1.54 -6.20
C GLY A 197 14.84 -2.32 -7.45
N THR A 198 13.99 -3.26 -7.82
CA THR A 198 14.10 -3.87 -9.16
C THR A 198 13.68 -2.86 -10.20
N ILE A 199 14.29 -2.84 -11.38
CA ILE A 199 13.93 -1.91 -12.46
C ILE A 199 13.46 -2.66 -13.71
N ARG A 200 12.42 -2.16 -14.38
CA ARG A 200 11.90 -2.82 -15.58
C ARG A 200 12.88 -2.66 -16.75
N LYS A 201 13.09 -3.73 -17.51
CA LYS A 201 13.96 -3.77 -18.71
C LYS A 201 13.61 -2.76 -19.82
N ASN A 202 12.40 -2.21 -19.81
CA ASN A 202 11.92 -1.26 -20.81
C ASN A 202 12.25 0.21 -20.47
N LYS A 203 12.99 0.46 -19.39
CA LYS A 203 13.46 1.79 -19.02
C LYS A 203 14.60 2.21 -19.95
N ARG A 204 14.47 3.41 -20.52
CA ARG A 204 15.39 3.94 -21.55
C ARG A 204 16.77 4.26 -20.99
N GLU A 205 16.84 4.46 -19.68
CA GLU A 205 18.03 4.78 -18.92
C GLU A 205 18.96 3.57 -18.74
N ILE A 206 18.51 2.36 -19.10
CA ILE A 206 19.27 1.12 -18.98
C ILE A 206 20.11 0.91 -20.24
N PRO A 207 21.46 0.87 -20.14
CA PRO A 207 22.30 0.65 -21.31
C PRO A 207 22.07 -0.76 -21.90
N PRO A 208 22.07 -0.92 -23.24
CA PRO A 208 21.79 -2.21 -23.88
C PRO A 208 22.69 -3.37 -23.42
N ILE A 209 23.93 -3.09 -23.00
CA ILE A 209 24.87 -4.09 -22.48
C ILE A 209 24.40 -4.79 -21.20
N PHE A 210 23.46 -4.19 -20.45
CA PHE A 210 22.82 -4.78 -19.26
C PHE A 210 21.62 -5.66 -19.62
N LEU A 211 21.08 -5.52 -20.84
CA LEU A 211 19.90 -6.26 -21.31
C LEU A 211 20.27 -7.57 -22.03
N ASP A 212 21.42 -7.61 -22.70
CA ASP A 212 21.89 -8.81 -23.40
C ASP A 212 22.34 -9.91 -22.43
N THR A 213 21.64 -11.05 -22.50
CA THR A 213 21.91 -12.25 -21.68
C THR A 213 22.32 -13.48 -22.50
N LYS A 214 22.40 -13.39 -23.84
CA LYS A 214 22.59 -14.59 -24.69
C LYS A 214 23.89 -15.33 -24.40
N LYS A 215 24.97 -14.58 -24.13
CA LYS A 215 26.31 -15.10 -23.84
C LYS A 215 26.68 -15.02 -22.36
N ARG A 216 25.70 -14.78 -21.48
CA ARG A 216 25.93 -14.60 -20.04
C ARG A 216 25.81 -15.92 -19.31
N GLU A 217 26.79 -16.23 -18.48
CA GLU A 217 26.76 -17.39 -17.58
C GLU A 217 25.66 -17.25 -16.52
N VAL A 218 25.09 -18.38 -16.09
CA VAL A 218 24.13 -18.41 -14.98
C VAL A 218 24.86 -18.01 -13.70
N ASN A 219 24.18 -17.26 -12.83
CA ASN A 219 24.70 -16.62 -11.62
C ASN A 219 25.74 -15.52 -11.85
N SER A 220 25.96 -15.07 -13.10
CA SER A 220 26.82 -13.92 -13.37
C SER A 220 26.12 -12.58 -13.14
N SER A 221 26.88 -11.59 -12.64
CA SER A 221 26.43 -10.21 -12.42
C SER A 221 27.23 -9.20 -13.26
N LYS A 222 26.62 -8.05 -13.55
CA LYS A 222 27.23 -6.89 -14.22
C LYS A 222 26.85 -5.67 -13.40
N PHE A 223 27.82 -4.79 -13.20
CA PHE A 223 27.67 -3.57 -12.42
C PHE A 223 27.91 -2.37 -13.33
N GLY A 224 27.04 -1.37 -13.23
CA GLY A 224 27.17 -0.08 -13.88
C GLY A 224 27.07 1.00 -12.83
N TYR A 225 28.02 1.93 -12.84
CA TYR A 225 28.06 3.04 -11.91
C TYR A 225 27.81 4.33 -12.68
N SER A 226 26.93 5.17 -12.14
CA SER A 226 26.90 6.59 -12.43
C SER A 226 27.35 7.35 -11.18
N LYS A 227 27.37 8.68 -11.23
CA LYS A 227 27.72 9.53 -10.09
C LYS A 227 26.91 9.20 -8.82
N GLU A 228 25.66 8.78 -8.98
CA GLU A 228 24.69 8.66 -7.89
C GLU A 228 23.99 7.30 -7.86
N CYS A 229 24.16 6.44 -8.87
CA CYS A 229 23.40 5.21 -9.02
C CYS A 229 24.29 4.02 -9.34
N LEU A 230 23.96 2.89 -8.73
CA LEU A 230 24.44 1.56 -9.09
C LEU A 230 23.32 0.79 -9.80
N LEU A 231 23.59 0.32 -11.01
CA LEU A 231 22.76 -0.60 -11.77
C LEU A 231 23.39 -2.00 -11.73
N VAL A 232 22.61 -3.00 -11.36
CA VAL A 232 23.02 -4.42 -11.37
C VAL A 232 22.18 -5.18 -12.38
N SER A 233 22.82 -5.98 -13.22
CA SER A 233 22.20 -6.99 -14.09
C SER A 233 22.66 -8.38 -13.63
N TYR A 234 21.74 -9.18 -13.14
CA TYR A 234 21.99 -10.53 -12.61
C TYR A 234 21.24 -11.58 -13.42
N VAL A 235 21.93 -12.67 -13.76
CA VAL A 235 21.37 -13.78 -14.57
C VAL A 235 21.11 -15.00 -13.68
N PRO A 236 19.96 -15.11 -13.00
CA PRO A 236 19.69 -16.23 -12.10
C PRO A 236 19.49 -17.57 -12.84
N LYS A 237 19.07 -17.52 -14.10
CA LYS A 237 18.77 -18.68 -14.95
C LYS A 237 19.02 -18.30 -16.42
N LYS A 238 19.23 -19.29 -17.28
CA LYS A 238 19.38 -19.07 -18.74
C LYS A 238 18.21 -18.23 -19.27
N ASN A 239 18.53 -17.16 -20.03
CA ASN A 239 17.58 -16.21 -20.61
C ASN A 239 16.70 -15.44 -19.60
N LYS A 240 17.08 -15.39 -18.31
CA LYS A 240 16.42 -14.55 -17.29
C LYS A 240 17.40 -13.47 -16.82
N ASN A 241 16.89 -12.26 -16.71
CA ASN A 241 17.66 -11.09 -16.28
C ASN A 241 16.90 -10.37 -15.17
N VAL A 242 17.55 -10.18 -14.03
CA VAL A 242 17.06 -9.37 -12.91
C VAL A 242 17.87 -8.09 -12.90
N LEU A 243 17.19 -6.97 -13.09
CA LEU A 243 17.79 -5.65 -13.07
C LEU A 243 17.43 -4.98 -11.75
N MET A 244 18.44 -4.44 -11.07
CA MET A 244 18.28 -3.70 -9.81
C MET A 244 18.96 -2.35 -9.89
N LEU A 245 18.30 -1.34 -9.34
CA LEU A 245 18.82 0.00 -9.18
C LEU A 245 19.00 0.28 -7.69
N SER A 246 20.17 0.78 -7.31
CA SER A 246 20.49 1.21 -5.95
C SER A 246 21.13 2.58 -5.97
N ILE A 247 20.73 3.43 -5.02
CA ILE A 247 21.46 4.64 -4.65
C ILE A 247 21.97 4.53 -3.20
N MET A 248 21.86 3.35 -2.59
CA MET A 248 22.42 3.02 -1.30
C MET A 248 23.85 2.52 -1.51
N HIS A 249 24.82 3.43 -1.48
CA HIS A 249 26.24 3.11 -1.52
C HIS A 249 27.00 4.08 -0.62
N LYS A 250 28.12 3.62 -0.05
CA LYS A 250 29.04 4.49 0.68
C LYS A 250 29.80 5.31 -0.37
N HIS A 251 29.76 6.63 -0.25
CA HIS A 251 30.73 7.52 -0.87
C HIS A 251 32.02 7.52 -0.03
#